data_AF-A0A6P2EZP7-F1
#
_entry.id   AF-A0A6P2EZP7-F1
#
_cell.length_a   1.000
_cell.length_b   1.000
_cell.length_c   1.000
_cell.angle_alpha   90.00
_cell.angle_beta   90.00
_cell.angle_gamma   90.00
#
_symmetry.space_group_name_H-M   'P 1'
#
loop_
_entity.id
_entity.type
_entity.pdbx_description
1 polymer ?
#
loop_
_entity_poly.entity_id
_entity_poly.type
_entity_poly.pdbx_seq_one_letter_code
_entity_poly.pdbx_strand_id
1 'polypeptide(L)'
;MRPTHKKRLLMLANALETRIPADRFDLADWRLHAEGQYEEERRRYVSDHELLHGCGFAGCAVGWACALPEFNEQGLYWDGAMPAYQHGPEGPLFGHFDAVNWFFGLKQEHSNLLFAAGSYEGKAGPLDVARRIRFFVAARS
;
A
#
# COMPACT_ATOMS: atom_id res chain seq x y z
N MET A 1 3.93 23.43 2.32
CA MET A 1 3.03 22.24 2.35
C MET A 1 3.28 21.47 1.05
N ARG A 2 3.54 20.15 1.10
CA ARG A 2 3.83 19.40 -0.13
C ARG A 2 2.55 19.20 -0.95
N PRO A 3 2.58 19.37 -2.29
CA PRO A 3 1.44 19.04 -3.13
C PRO A 3 1.15 17.53 -3.10
N THR A 4 -0.12 17.17 -3.09
CA THR A 4 -0.56 15.78 -3.25
C THR A 4 -0.23 15.26 -4.64
N HIS A 5 0.39 14.08 -4.71
CA HIS A 5 0.74 13.43 -5.97
C HIS A 5 -0.47 12.66 -6.53
N LYS A 6 -1.47 13.40 -7.02
CA LYS A 6 -2.76 12.86 -7.51
C LYS A 6 -2.58 11.72 -8.52
N LYS A 7 -1.60 11.82 -9.42
CA LYS A 7 -1.32 10.77 -10.43
C LYS A 7 -0.97 9.42 -9.77
N ARG A 8 -0.11 9.42 -8.75
CA ARG A 8 0.28 8.19 -8.02
C ARG A 8 -0.90 7.57 -7.28
N LEU A 9 -1.75 8.41 -6.68
CA LEU A 9 -2.98 7.96 -6.03
C LEU A 9 -3.95 7.31 -7.04
N LEU A 10 -4.17 7.94 -8.19
CA LEU A 10 -5.05 7.39 -9.23
C LEU A 10 -4.48 6.11 -9.87
N MET A 11 -3.16 5.99 -10.00
CA MET A 11 -2.52 4.72 -10.39
C MET A 11 -2.83 3.61 -9.39
N LEU A 12 -2.75 3.91 -8.08
CA LEU A 12 -3.06 2.92 -7.04
C LEU A 12 -4.54 2.54 -7.06
N ALA A 13 -5.44 3.51 -7.19
CA ALA A 13 -6.88 3.24 -7.32
C ALA A 13 -7.18 2.33 -8.52
N ASN A 14 -6.54 2.58 -9.67
CA ASN A 14 -6.70 1.73 -10.85
C ASN A 14 -6.19 0.31 -10.62
N ALA A 15 -5.03 0.14 -9.97
CA ALA A 15 -4.50 -1.18 -9.64
C ALA A 15 -5.44 -1.95 -8.70
N LEU A 16 -5.95 -1.28 -7.66
CA LEU A 16 -6.92 -1.86 -6.73
C LEU A 16 -8.22 -2.30 -7.41
N GLU A 17 -8.66 -1.60 -8.45
CA GLU A 17 -9.87 -1.93 -9.21
C GLU A 17 -9.69 -3.08 -10.19
N THR A 18 -8.49 -3.27 -10.72
CA THR A 18 -8.28 -4.09 -11.93
C THR A 18 -7.30 -5.26 -11.75
N ARG A 19 -6.40 -5.18 -10.78
CA ARG A 19 -5.27 -6.12 -10.64
C ARG A 19 -5.23 -6.84 -9.30
N ILE A 20 -5.74 -6.23 -8.23
CA ILE A 20 -5.60 -6.77 -6.88
C ILE A 20 -6.77 -7.70 -6.52
N PRO A 21 -6.52 -9.00 -6.27
CA PRO A 21 -7.58 -9.93 -5.89
C PRO A 21 -8.16 -9.60 -4.51
N ALA A 22 -9.48 -9.62 -4.38
CA ALA A 22 -10.15 -9.25 -3.13
C ALA A 22 -9.88 -10.24 -1.99
N ASP A 23 -9.69 -11.53 -2.30
CA ASP A 23 -9.31 -12.59 -1.37
C ASP A 23 -7.84 -12.50 -0.92
N ARG A 24 -7.04 -11.68 -1.58
CA ARG A 24 -5.63 -11.41 -1.27
C ARG A 24 -5.41 -9.96 -0.82
N PHE A 25 -6.48 -9.32 -0.37
CA PHE A 25 -6.45 -7.97 0.16
C PHE A 25 -6.78 -7.97 1.65
N ASP A 26 -5.91 -7.35 2.43
CA ASP A 26 -6.15 -7.09 3.84
C ASP A 26 -5.64 -5.70 4.18
N LEU A 27 -6.53 -4.83 4.63
CA LEU A 27 -6.16 -3.46 4.97
C LEU A 27 -5.41 -3.35 6.31
N ALA A 28 -5.51 -4.35 7.18
CA ALA A 28 -4.97 -4.30 8.55
C ALA A 28 -3.44 -4.43 8.60
N ASP A 29 -2.84 -5.11 7.62
CA ASP A 29 -1.41 -5.36 7.58
C ASP A 29 -0.82 -4.99 6.22
N TRP A 30 0.44 -4.52 6.22
CA TRP A 30 1.14 -4.20 4.99
C TRP A 30 1.18 -5.40 4.05
N ARG A 31 1.68 -6.53 4.54
CA ARG A 31 1.69 -7.83 3.89
C ARG A 31 1.61 -8.90 4.98
N LEU A 32 0.81 -9.94 4.75
CA LEU A 32 0.67 -11.06 5.67
C LEU A 32 0.47 -12.38 4.93
N HIS A 33 0.72 -13.46 5.66
CA HIS A 33 0.24 -14.79 5.28
C HIS A 33 -1.27 -14.85 5.59
N ALA A 34 -2.09 -15.20 4.61
CA ALA A 34 -3.50 -15.50 4.83
C ALA A 34 -3.60 -16.81 5.63
N GLU A 35 -4.43 -16.83 6.68
CA GLU A 35 -4.46 -17.83 7.75
C GLU A 35 -4.34 -19.30 7.29
N GLY A 36 -3.56 -20.08 8.05
CA GLY A 36 -3.53 -21.55 7.98
C GLY A 36 -2.18 -22.23 8.11
N GLN A 37 -1.06 -21.49 8.14
CA GLN A 37 0.28 -22.09 8.21
C GLN A 37 1.18 -21.45 9.28
N TYR A 38 1.17 -22.15 10.42
CA TYR A 38 2.20 -22.28 11.46
C TYR A 38 2.10 -21.47 12.76
N GLU A 39 2.14 -22.28 13.82
CA GLU A 39 2.37 -21.97 15.22
C GLU A 39 3.74 -21.29 15.41
N GLU A 40 3.74 -20.26 16.27
CA GLU A 40 4.86 -19.64 17.01
C GLU A 40 6.12 -19.15 16.25
N GLU A 41 6.45 -19.60 15.04
CA GLU A 41 7.70 -19.26 14.36
C GLU A 41 7.53 -18.16 13.31
N ARG A 42 7.63 -16.92 13.81
CA ARG A 42 7.94 -15.68 13.08
C ARG A 42 6.93 -15.28 12.00
N ARG A 43 6.39 -14.05 12.13
CA ARG A 43 5.88 -13.27 10.99
C ARG A 43 6.97 -13.18 9.92
N ARG A 44 7.05 -14.17 9.03
CA ARG A 44 7.96 -14.14 7.89
C ARG A 44 7.46 -13.03 6.98
N TYR A 45 8.36 -12.12 6.64
CA TYR A 45 8.01 -11.03 5.75
C TYR A 45 7.74 -11.57 4.35
N VAL A 46 6.60 -11.18 3.78
CA VAL A 46 6.16 -11.61 2.45
C VAL A 46 6.89 -10.81 1.38
N SER A 47 7.64 -11.51 0.54
CA SER A 47 8.36 -10.93 -0.61
C SER A 47 7.43 -10.50 -1.74
N ASP A 48 7.93 -9.69 -2.67
CA ASP A 48 7.19 -9.31 -3.88
C ASP A 48 6.77 -10.53 -4.70
N HIS A 49 7.66 -11.52 -4.84
CA HIS A 49 7.35 -12.75 -5.58
C HIS A 49 6.22 -13.55 -4.93
N GLU A 50 6.24 -13.71 -3.60
CA GLU A 50 5.16 -14.37 -2.86
C GLU A 50 3.84 -13.61 -2.98
N LEU A 51 3.86 -12.28 -2.89
CA LEU A 51 2.65 -11.46 -3.03
C LEU A 51 2.12 -11.46 -4.47
N LEU A 52 2.97 -11.45 -5.50
CA LEU A 52 2.51 -11.42 -6.89
C LEU A 52 2.09 -12.80 -7.41
N HIS A 53 2.77 -13.87 -7.00
CA HIS A 53 2.64 -15.20 -7.63
C HIS A 53 2.25 -16.33 -6.67
N GLY A 54 2.39 -16.14 -5.36
CA GLY A 54 2.07 -17.15 -4.35
C GLY A 54 0.56 -17.24 -4.05
N CYS A 55 0.18 -18.30 -3.33
CA CYS A 55 -1.13 -18.46 -2.71
C CYS A 55 -1.00 -18.30 -1.19
N GLY A 56 -2.09 -17.92 -0.50
CA GLY A 56 -2.07 -17.77 0.95
C GLY A 56 -1.32 -16.53 1.42
N PHE A 57 -1.25 -15.49 0.59
CA PHE A 57 -0.66 -14.20 0.94
C PHE A 57 -1.63 -13.07 0.60
N ALA A 58 -1.72 -12.09 1.48
CA ALA A 58 -2.50 -10.89 1.32
C ALA A 58 -1.68 -9.65 1.67
N GLY A 59 -2.15 -8.48 1.25
CA GLY A 59 -1.56 -7.21 1.65
C GLY A 59 -2.55 -6.07 1.50
N CYS A 60 -2.22 -4.95 2.14
CA CYS A 60 -3.02 -3.73 2.01
C CYS A 60 -2.66 -3.01 0.71
N ALA A 61 -3.37 -1.91 0.45
CA ALA A 61 -3.13 -1.09 -0.74
C ALA A 61 -1.67 -0.66 -0.90
N VAL A 62 -1.00 -0.29 0.19
CA VAL A 62 0.41 0.13 0.15
C VAL A 62 1.34 -1.07 -0.04
N GLY A 63 1.09 -2.19 0.63
CA GLY A 63 1.93 -3.38 0.46
C GLY A 63 1.89 -3.94 -0.97
N TRP A 64 0.71 -3.91 -1.59
CA TRP A 64 0.56 -4.17 -3.02
C TRP A 64 1.27 -3.11 -3.87
N ALA A 65 1.14 -1.82 -3.57
CA ALA A 65 1.86 -0.77 -4.29
C ALA A 65 3.38 -1.03 -4.29
N CYS A 66 3.97 -1.42 -3.16
CA CYS A 66 5.40 -1.78 -3.06
C CYS A 66 5.82 -2.99 -3.92
N ALA A 67 4.88 -3.85 -4.33
CA ALA A 67 5.19 -5.00 -5.19
C ALA A 67 5.01 -4.70 -6.68
N LEU A 68 4.41 -3.56 -7.03
CA LEU A 68 4.05 -3.23 -8.40
C LEU A 68 5.21 -2.48 -9.11
N PRO A 69 5.66 -2.94 -10.29
CA PRO A 69 6.80 -2.35 -10.99
C PRO A 69 6.68 -0.83 -11.21
N GLU A 70 5.49 -0.35 -11.57
CA GLU A 70 5.27 1.07 -11.85
C GLU A 70 5.44 1.98 -10.62
N PHE A 71 5.40 1.43 -9.40
CA PHE A 71 5.66 2.15 -8.15
C PHE A 71 7.14 2.01 -7.72
N ASN A 72 7.71 0.82 -7.93
CA ASN A 72 9.14 0.54 -7.74
C ASN A 72 10.02 1.46 -8.59
N GLU A 73 9.68 1.65 -9.87
CA GLU A 73 10.36 2.58 -10.78
C GLU A 73 10.30 4.04 -10.29
N GLN A 74 9.28 4.38 -9.50
CA GLN A 74 9.14 5.70 -8.89
C GLN A 74 9.78 5.80 -7.50
N GLY A 75 10.41 4.72 -7.02
CA GLY A 75 11.18 4.65 -5.78
C GLY A 75 10.44 4.10 -4.55
N LEU A 76 9.19 3.63 -4.67
CA LEU A 76 8.45 2.99 -3.57
C LEU A 76 8.65 1.49 -3.65
N TYR A 77 9.20 0.88 -2.61
CA TYR A 77 9.52 -0.56 -2.58
C TYR A 77 9.27 -1.17 -1.19
N TRP A 78 9.43 -2.48 -1.10
CA TRP A 78 9.42 -3.21 0.17
C TRP A 78 10.85 -3.47 0.64
N ASP A 79 11.25 -2.98 1.80
CA ASP A 79 12.62 -3.16 2.31
C ASP A 79 12.87 -4.52 2.97
N GLY A 80 11.88 -5.41 2.92
CA GLY A 80 11.88 -6.68 3.60
C GLY A 80 11.11 -6.67 4.91
N ALA A 81 10.65 -5.53 5.42
CA ALA A 81 9.84 -5.44 6.63
C ALA A 81 8.68 -4.43 6.55
N MET A 82 8.86 -3.34 5.81
CA MET A 82 7.90 -2.26 5.70
C MET A 82 8.01 -1.52 4.36
N PRO A 83 7.02 -0.67 4.02
CA PRO A 83 7.13 0.22 2.88
C PRO A 83 8.32 1.17 3.04
N ALA A 84 9.12 1.30 2.00
CA ALA A 84 10.24 2.24 1.93
C ALA A 84 10.16 3.10 0.68
N TYR A 85 10.63 4.34 0.78
CA TYR A 85 10.64 5.28 -0.33
C TYR A 85 11.99 5.98 -0.44
N GLN A 86 12.61 5.89 -1.61
CA GLN A 86 13.84 6.60 -1.94
C GLN A 86 13.58 7.69 -2.99
N HIS A 87 13.85 8.94 -2.65
CA HIS A 87 13.63 10.08 -3.54
C HIS A 87 14.80 10.30 -4.52
N GLY A 88 14.95 9.42 -5.50
CA GLY A 88 16.09 9.46 -6.42
C GLY A 88 17.39 8.97 -5.77
N PRO A 89 18.51 8.89 -6.53
CA PRO A 89 19.71 8.16 -6.12
C PRO A 89 20.35 8.67 -4.82
N GLU A 90 20.30 9.98 -4.59
CA GLU A 90 20.89 10.67 -3.43
C GLU A 90 19.83 11.19 -2.45
N GLY A 91 18.57 10.81 -2.66
CA GLY A 91 17.48 11.29 -1.82
C GLY A 91 17.45 10.62 -0.44
N PRO A 92 16.77 11.26 0.53
CA PRO A 92 16.50 10.63 1.81
C PRO A 92 15.69 9.33 1.63
N LEU A 93 16.05 8.33 2.45
CA LEU A 93 15.30 7.09 2.62
C LEU A 93 14.24 7.28 3.69
N PHE A 94 12.98 7.01 3.36
CA PHE A 94 11.87 7.01 4.29
C PHE A 94 11.33 5.59 4.47
N GLY A 95 10.91 5.26 5.69
CA GLY A 95 10.28 3.98 6.01
C GLY A 95 8.84 4.15 6.51
N HIS A 96 8.10 3.05 6.60
CA HIS A 96 6.77 2.98 7.20
C HIS A 96 5.78 4.00 6.59
N PHE A 97 4.92 4.61 7.41
CA PHE A 97 4.00 5.65 6.95
C PHE A 97 4.70 6.90 6.43
N ASP A 98 5.97 7.18 6.80
CA ASP A 98 6.71 8.29 6.20
C ASP A 98 7.00 8.02 4.72
N ALA A 99 7.34 6.79 4.35
CA ALA A 99 7.46 6.41 2.95
C ALA A 99 6.17 6.68 2.17
N VAL A 100 5.02 6.30 2.75
CA VAL A 100 3.68 6.52 2.16
C VAL A 100 3.37 8.00 2.01
N ASN A 101 3.57 8.77 3.08
CA ASN A 101 3.37 10.23 3.11
C ASN A 101 4.21 10.90 2.02
N TRP A 102 5.49 10.53 1.94
CA TRP A 102 6.41 11.14 0.99
C TRP A 102 6.11 10.75 -0.44
N PHE A 103 5.85 9.47 -0.69
CA PHE A 103 5.57 8.96 -2.01
C PHE A 103 4.28 9.53 -2.60
N PHE A 104 3.18 9.61 -1.83
CA PHE A 104 1.89 10.11 -2.32
C PHE A 104 1.68 11.62 -2.12
N GLY A 105 2.62 12.32 -1.46
CA GLY A 105 2.45 13.74 -1.14
C GLY A 105 1.31 13.98 -0.15
N LEU A 106 1.19 13.09 0.84
CA LEU A 106 0.15 13.11 1.84
C LEU A 106 0.69 13.62 3.17
N LYS A 107 -0.20 14.22 3.95
CA LYS A 107 0.01 14.34 5.40
C LYS A 107 -0.39 13.04 6.06
N GLN A 108 0.11 12.81 7.28
CA GLN A 108 -0.26 11.66 8.10
C GLN A 108 -1.79 11.48 8.22
N GLU A 109 -2.53 12.57 8.45
CA GLU A 109 -4.00 12.54 8.55
C GLU A 109 -4.68 11.97 7.30
N HIS A 110 -4.16 12.30 6.11
CA HIS A 110 -4.69 11.80 4.85
C HIS A 110 -4.26 10.34 4.61
N SER A 111 -3.02 9.98 4.96
CA SER A 111 -2.57 8.59 4.86
C SER A 111 -3.35 7.67 5.80
N ASN A 112 -3.67 8.13 7.02
CA ASN A 112 -4.52 7.39 7.94
C ASN A 112 -5.93 7.23 7.35
N LEU A 113 -6.55 8.32 6.88
CA LEU A 113 -7.87 8.29 6.26
C LEU A 113 -7.95 7.30 5.08
N LEU A 114 -6.91 7.24 4.25
CA LEU A 114 -6.87 6.43 3.04
C LEU A 114 -6.46 4.98 3.31
N PHE A 115 -5.51 4.74 4.21
CA PHE A 115 -4.81 3.46 4.27
C PHE A 115 -4.85 2.77 5.63
N ALA A 116 -5.32 3.41 6.70
CA ALA A 116 -5.47 2.76 7.99
C ALA A 116 -6.82 2.02 8.08
N ALA A 117 -6.79 0.74 8.45
CA ALA A 117 -8.00 -0.08 8.60
C ALA A 117 -9.05 0.56 9.54
N GLY A 118 -8.60 1.16 10.65
CA GLY A 118 -9.49 1.84 11.61
C GLY A 118 -10.20 3.08 11.07
N SER A 119 -9.89 3.54 9.85
CA SER A 119 -10.63 4.63 9.19
C SER A 119 -11.82 4.13 8.36
N TYR A 120 -12.06 2.82 8.31
CA TYR A 120 -13.15 2.21 7.56
C TYR A 120 -14.18 1.59 8.52
N GLU A 121 -15.45 1.63 8.12
CA GLU A 121 -16.51 0.93 8.84
C GLU A 121 -16.44 -0.56 8.47
N GLY A 122 -15.85 -1.37 9.35
CA GLY A 122 -15.67 -2.80 9.15
C GLY A 122 -14.52 -3.17 8.19
N LYS A 123 -14.58 -4.38 7.64
CA LYS A 123 -13.54 -4.90 6.72
C LYS A 123 -13.68 -4.24 5.35
N ALA A 124 -12.67 -3.48 4.96
CA ALA A 124 -12.60 -2.83 3.65
C ALA A 124 -11.87 -3.70 2.62
N GLY A 125 -12.45 -3.81 1.42
CA GLY A 125 -11.81 -4.45 0.27
C GLY A 125 -11.02 -3.46 -0.60
N PRO A 126 -10.36 -3.95 -1.66
CA PRO A 126 -9.55 -3.10 -2.54
C PRO A 126 -10.41 -2.03 -3.24
N LEU A 127 -11.65 -2.37 -3.60
CA LEU A 127 -12.59 -1.44 -4.23
C LEU A 127 -13.02 -0.30 -3.28
N ASP A 128 -13.14 -0.55 -1.98
CA ASP A 128 -13.52 0.47 -1.01
C ASP A 128 -12.40 1.51 -0.86
N VAL A 129 -11.15 1.02 -0.80
CA VAL A 129 -9.96 1.89 -0.77
C VAL A 129 -9.83 2.67 -2.08
N ALA A 130 -10.03 2.03 -3.24
CA ALA A 130 -9.98 2.69 -4.54
C ALA A 130 -11.01 3.83 -4.64
N ARG A 131 -12.26 3.58 -4.26
CA ARG A 131 -13.33 4.60 -4.22
C ARG A 131 -12.92 5.76 -3.33
N ARG A 132 -12.41 5.48 -2.13
CA ARG A 132 -11.99 6.53 -1.19
C ARG A 132 -10.84 7.39 -1.74
N ILE A 133 -9.85 6.76 -2.39
CA ILE A 133 -8.78 7.49 -3.07
C ILE A 133 -9.35 8.42 -4.16
N ARG A 134 -10.27 7.94 -4.99
CA ARG A 134 -10.89 8.74 -6.04
C ARG A 134 -11.66 9.93 -5.47
N PHE A 135 -12.48 9.72 -4.44
CA PHE A 135 -13.18 10.80 -3.75
C PHE A 135 -12.21 11.83 -3.16
N PHE A 136 -11.13 11.37 -2.52
CA PHE A 136 -10.12 12.23 -1.93
C PHE A 136 -9.42 13.12 -2.98
N VAL A 137 -9.11 12.56 -4.15
CA VAL A 137 -8.48 13.30 -5.26
C VAL A 137 -9.47 14.31 -5.86
N ALA A 138 -10.72 13.90 -6.09
CA ALA A 138 -11.77 14.75 -6.65
C ALA A 138 -12.06 15.98 -5.77
N ALA A 139 -12.17 15.80 -4.45
CA ALA A 139 -12.42 16.87 -3.49
C ALA A 139 -11.28 17.90 -3.36
N ARG A 140 -10.12 17.63 -3.96
CA ARG A 140 -8.93 18.53 -3.96
C ARG A 140 -8.62 19.08 -5.35
N SER A 141 -9.58 19.02 -6.27
CA SER A 141 -9.45 19.48 -7.67
C SER A 141 -9.82 20.93 -7.83
#